data_AF-A0A267F834-F1
#
_entry.id   AF-A0A267F834-F1
#
_cell.length_a   1.000
_cell.length_b   1.000
_cell.length_c   1.000
_cell.angle_alpha   90.00
_cell.angle_beta   90.00
_cell.angle_gamma   90.00
#
_symmetry.space_group_name_H-M   'P 1'
#
loop_
_entity.id
_entity.type
_entity.pdbx_description
1 polymer ?
#
loop_
_entity_poly.entity_id
_entity_poly.type
_entity_poly.pdbx_seq_one_letter_code
_entity_poly.pdbx_strand_id
1 'polypeptide(L)'
;LDVPGCGEACLKVPGCGEACLKVPGCGEACLEVPGCGEACLKVPGCGEACLEVPGCGEACLEVLGCGEACLEVPGCGEACLKVPGCGEACLKVPGCGEACLEVPGCSEACLDGGSGMQ
;
A
#
# COMPACT_ATOMS: atom_id res chain seq x y z
N LEU A 1 7.74 -8.05 9.78
CA LEU A 1 6.71 -8.67 10.66
C LEU A 1 5.81 -9.53 9.77
N ASP A 2 5.51 -10.77 10.17
CA ASP A 2 4.57 -11.64 9.45
C ASP A 2 3.32 -11.83 10.31
N VAL A 3 2.16 -11.49 9.76
CA VAL A 3 0.85 -11.69 10.40
C VAL A 3 0.30 -13.05 9.94
N PRO A 4 -0.28 -13.91 10.80
CA PRO A 4 -1.00 -15.09 10.33
C PRO A 4 -2.34 -14.71 9.67
N GLY A 5 -2.78 -15.46 8.66
CA GLY A 5 -4.08 -15.21 8.01
C GLY A 5 -5.25 -15.33 8.99
N CYS A 6 -6.13 -14.34 8.99
CA CYS A 6 -7.25 -14.19 9.93
C CYS A 6 -8.44 -13.51 9.25
N GLY A 7 -9.60 -13.45 9.92
CA GLY A 7 -10.77 -12.72 9.37
C GLY A 7 -10.45 -11.25 9.13
N GLU A 8 -9.77 -10.61 10.07
CA GLU A 8 -9.41 -9.18 10.05
C GLU A 8 -8.00 -9.00 10.62
N ALA A 9 -7.18 -8.14 10.02
CA ALA A 9 -5.85 -7.78 10.49
C ALA A 9 -5.68 -6.24 10.54
N CYS A 10 -5.44 -5.68 11.72
CA CYS A 10 -5.16 -4.25 11.90
C CYS A 10 -3.77 -4.04 12.51
N LEU A 11 -2.85 -3.39 11.80
CA LEU A 11 -1.52 -3.02 12.34
C LEU A 11 -1.22 -1.53 12.18
N LYS A 12 -0.55 -0.99 13.19
CA LYS A 12 0.11 0.32 13.15
C LYS A 12 1.59 0.12 13.42
N VAL A 13 2.44 0.55 12.49
CA VAL A 13 3.91 0.52 12.67
C VAL A 13 4.39 1.93 12.99
N PRO A 14 5.00 2.18 14.16
CA PRO A 14 5.53 3.50 14.46
C PRO A 14 6.71 3.84 13.53
N GLY A 15 6.95 5.14 13.35
CA GLY A 15 8.04 5.64 12.53
C GLY A 15 9.40 5.09 12.93
N CYS A 16 10.18 4.66 11.94
CA CYS A 16 11.47 4.01 12.10
C CYS A 16 12.37 4.26 10.89
N GLY A 17 13.65 3.86 10.96
CA GLY A 17 14.53 3.95 9.79
C GLY A 17 14.00 3.12 8.62
N GLU A 18 13.58 1.89 8.90
CA GLU A 18 13.12 0.92 7.90
C GLU A 18 11.95 0.09 8.48
N ALA A 19 10.86 -0.03 7.71
CA ALA A 19 9.72 -0.87 8.03
C ALA A 19 9.50 -1.93 6.93
N CYS A 20 9.57 -3.22 7.27
CA CYS A 20 9.27 -4.32 6.36
C CYS A 20 8.13 -5.20 6.90
N LEU A 21 7.02 -5.24 6.18
CA LEU A 21 5.78 -5.91 6.59
C LEU A 21 5.25 -6.84 5.50
N LYS A 22 4.80 -8.02 5.93
CA LYS A 22 4.07 -8.96 5.10
C LYS A 22 2.79 -9.39 5.80
N VAL A 23 1.66 -9.19 5.13
CA VAL A 23 0.33 -9.54 5.63
C VAL A 23 -0.31 -10.54 4.67
N PRO A 24 -0.17 -11.85 4.92
CA PRO A 24 -0.80 -12.89 4.12
C PRO A 24 -2.32 -12.92 4.33
N GLY A 25 -2.99 -13.52 3.36
CA GLY A 25 -4.43 -13.40 3.13
C GLY A 25 -5.34 -13.42 4.36
N CYS A 26 -6.17 -12.39 4.43
CA CYS A 26 -7.21 -12.16 5.42
C CYS A 26 -8.50 -11.68 4.74
N GLY A 27 -9.63 -11.72 5.46
CA GLY A 27 -10.86 -11.11 4.94
C GLY A 27 -10.67 -9.61 4.73
N GLU A 28 -10.16 -8.93 5.76
CA GLU A 28 -9.87 -7.50 5.75
C GLU A 28 -8.47 -7.21 6.32
N ALA A 29 -7.72 -6.30 5.69
CA ALA A 29 -6.43 -5.81 6.17
C ALA A 29 -6.42 -4.27 6.28
N CYS A 30 -6.06 -3.74 7.43
CA CYS A 30 -5.87 -2.30 7.67
C CYS A 30 -4.46 -2.04 8.21
N LEU A 31 -3.65 -1.27 7.48
CA LEU A 31 -2.25 -1.04 7.79
C LEU A 31 -1.91 0.45 7.75
N GLU A 32 -1.29 0.95 8.83
CA GLU A 32 -0.80 2.33 8.91
C GLU A 32 0.70 2.35 9.25
N VAL A 33 1.51 2.99 8.41
CA VAL A 33 2.98 3.07 8.56
C VAL A 33 3.45 4.52 8.41
N PRO A 34 3.33 5.36 9.45
CA PRO A 34 3.79 6.75 9.42
C PRO A 34 5.30 6.92 9.64
N GLY A 35 5.90 7.86 8.92
CA GLY A 35 7.16 8.49 9.31
C GLY A 35 8.38 7.57 9.28
N CYS A 36 8.56 6.83 8.18
CA CYS A 36 9.71 5.93 8.00
C CYS A 36 10.75 6.50 7.03
N GLY A 37 12.01 6.11 7.17
CA GLY A 37 13.01 6.35 6.11
C GLY A 37 12.63 5.55 4.87
N GLU A 38 12.45 4.25 5.05
CA GLU A 38 12.01 3.31 4.02
C GLU A 38 10.85 2.44 4.53
N ALA A 39 9.82 2.23 3.71
CA ALA A 39 8.71 1.34 4.00
C ALA A 39 8.50 0.34 2.86
N CYS A 40 8.51 -0.96 3.18
CA CYS A 40 8.24 -2.05 2.24
C CYS A 40 7.10 -2.94 2.76
N LEU A 41 6.01 -3.00 1.99
CA LEU A 41 4.75 -3.61 2.40
C LEU A 41 4.25 -4.57 1.32
N LYS A 42 3.96 -5.82 1.71
CA LYS A 42 3.41 -6.84 0.82
C LYS A 42 2.15 -7.47 1.39
N VAL A 43 1.05 -7.39 0.63
CA VAL A 43 -0.28 -7.88 1.03
C VAL A 43 -0.86 -8.81 -0.06
N PRO A 44 -0.65 -10.14 0.04
CA PRO A 44 -1.24 -11.08 -0.89
C PRO A 44 -2.57 -11.68 -0.38
N GLY A 45 -3.58 -11.69 -1.25
CA GLY A 45 -4.76 -12.54 -1.15
C GLY A 45 -5.77 -12.12 -0.08
N CYS A 46 -6.23 -10.86 -0.09
CA CYS A 46 -7.22 -10.36 0.86
C CYS A 46 -8.60 -10.15 0.22
N GLY A 47 -9.68 -10.16 1.02
CA GLY A 47 -10.97 -9.66 0.54
C GLY A 47 -10.88 -8.15 0.28
N GLU A 48 -10.49 -7.43 1.33
CA GLU A 48 -10.30 -5.98 1.31
C GLU A 48 -8.93 -5.61 1.93
N ALA A 49 -8.23 -4.65 1.34
CA ALA A 49 -6.96 -4.15 1.85
C ALA A 49 -6.92 -2.61 1.85
N CYS A 50 -6.71 -2.02 3.02
CA CYS A 50 -6.55 -0.59 3.25
C CYS A 50 -5.15 -0.29 3.81
N LEU A 51 -4.34 0.46 3.06
CA LEU A 51 -2.97 0.82 3.44
C LEU A 51 -2.76 2.33 3.44
N GLU A 52 -2.24 2.86 4.53
CA GLU A 52 -1.83 4.26 4.67
C GLU A 52 -0.35 4.37 5.02
N VAL A 53 0.43 5.06 4.20
CA VAL A 53 1.89 5.25 4.39
C VAL A 53 2.25 6.73 4.26
N PRO A 54 2.02 7.55 5.30
CA PRO A 54 2.32 8.97 5.26
C PRO A 54 3.78 9.29 5.63
N GLY A 55 4.37 10.26 4.93
CA GLY A 55 5.59 10.94 5.36
C GLY A 55 6.84 10.05 5.37
N CYS A 56 6.99 9.17 4.38
CA CYS A 56 8.18 8.32 4.24
C CYS A 56 9.22 8.90 3.28
N GLY A 57 10.50 8.55 3.45
CA GLY A 57 11.51 8.84 2.42
C GLY A 57 11.19 8.08 1.14
N GLU A 58 11.11 6.75 1.26
CA GLU A 58 10.76 5.83 0.18
C GLU A 58 9.66 4.87 0.64
N ALA A 59 8.65 4.63 -0.22
CA ALA A 59 7.56 3.69 0.04
C ALA A 59 7.40 2.72 -1.13
N CYS A 60 7.53 1.42 -0.87
CA CYS A 60 7.29 0.33 -1.80
C CYS A 60 6.12 -0.54 -1.31
N LEU A 61 5.03 -0.58 -2.07
CA LEU A 61 3.80 -1.30 -1.72
C LEU A 61 3.41 -2.27 -2.84
N GLU A 62 3.16 -3.52 -2.46
CA GLU A 62 2.69 -4.57 -3.37
C GLU A 62 1.44 -5.24 -2.81
N VAL A 63 0.31 -5.09 -3.50
CA VAL A 63 -0.98 -5.70 -3.11
C VAL A 63 -1.44 -6.63 -4.22
N LEU A 64 -1.52 -7.93 -3.96
CA LEU A 64 -1.83 -8.92 -5.00
C LEU A 64 -3.14 -9.63 -4.71
N GLY A 65 -3.97 -9.79 -5.74
CA GLY A 65 -5.10 -10.72 -5.71
C GLY A 65 -6.12 -10.38 -4.63
N CYS A 66 -6.49 -9.10 -4.49
CA CYS A 66 -7.50 -8.65 -3.54
C CYS A 66 -8.87 -8.43 -4.21
N GLY A 67 -9.97 -8.55 -3.45
CA GLY A 67 -11.28 -8.08 -3.94
C GLY A 67 -11.24 -6.58 -4.17
N GLU A 68 -10.89 -5.84 -3.11
CA GLU A 68 -10.74 -4.39 -3.12
C GLU A 68 -9.41 -3.98 -2.47
N ALA A 69 -8.74 -2.98 -3.06
CA ALA A 69 -7.50 -2.43 -2.55
C ALA A 69 -7.53 -0.90 -2.53
N CYS A 70 -7.41 -0.29 -1.36
CA CYS A 70 -7.27 1.15 -1.15
C CYS A 70 -5.88 1.46 -0.60
N LEU A 71 -5.09 2.27 -1.30
CA LEU A 71 -3.77 2.71 -0.85
C LEU A 71 -3.68 4.24 -0.86
N GLU A 72 -3.22 4.81 0.26
CA GLU A 72 -2.93 6.23 0.40
C GLU A 72 -1.48 6.44 0.86
N VAL A 73 -0.71 7.18 0.05
CA VAL A 73 0.71 7.44 0.30
C VAL A 73 1.01 8.94 0.16
N PRO A 74 0.64 9.75 1.17
CA PRO A 74 0.86 11.19 1.12
C PRO A 74 2.26 11.58 1.58
N GLY A 75 2.84 12.57 0.89
CA GLY A 75 4.04 13.28 1.36
C GLY A 75 5.30 12.42 1.46
N CYS A 76 5.49 11.43 0.57
CA CYS A 76 6.73 10.68 0.50
C CYS A 76 7.75 11.31 -0.47
N GLY A 77 9.03 11.01 -0.31
CA GLY A 77 10.04 11.37 -1.32
C GLY A 77 9.78 10.62 -2.62
N GLU A 78 9.75 9.29 -2.53
CA GLU A 78 9.47 8.37 -3.63
C GLU A 78 8.42 7.33 -3.21
N ALA A 79 7.50 7.01 -4.12
CA ALA A 79 6.48 5.98 -3.92
C ALA A 79 6.38 5.04 -5.12
N CYS A 80 6.45 3.73 -4.88
CA CYS A 80 6.22 2.68 -5.87
C CYS A 80 5.07 1.79 -5.41
N LEU A 81 3.94 1.84 -6.13
CA LEU A 81 2.75 1.02 -5.86
C LEU A 81 2.53 0.02 -6.99
N LYS A 82 2.40 -1.26 -6.64
CA LYS A 82 2.03 -2.34 -7.56
C LYS A 82 0.80 -3.07 -7.05
N VAL A 83 -0.28 -3.05 -7.83
CA VAL A 83 -1.56 -3.69 -7.49
C VAL A 83 -2.03 -4.62 -8.61
N PRO A 84 -1.44 -5.82 -8.74
CA PRO A 84 -1.87 -6.81 -9.71
C PRO A 84 -3.10 -7.63 -9.27
N GLY A 85 -4.03 -7.82 -10.21
CA GLY A 85 -5.08 -8.84 -10.13
C GLY A 85 -6.13 -8.58 -9.04
N CYS A 86 -6.43 -7.31 -8.73
CA CYS A 86 -7.52 -6.97 -7.82
C CYS A 86 -8.87 -6.81 -8.54
N GLY A 87 -10.00 -6.93 -7.84
CA GLY A 87 -11.29 -6.53 -8.41
C GLY A 87 -11.32 -5.01 -8.63
N GLU A 88 -11.15 -4.28 -7.53
CA GLU A 88 -11.11 -2.82 -7.52
C GLU A 88 -9.83 -2.33 -6.85
N ALA A 89 -9.23 -1.28 -7.40
CA ALA A 89 -8.04 -0.64 -6.86
C ALA A 89 -8.21 0.88 -6.82
N CYS A 90 -7.96 1.51 -5.67
CA CYS A 90 -7.95 2.95 -5.49
C CYS A 90 -6.61 3.38 -4.90
N LEU A 91 -5.84 4.16 -5.66
CA LEU A 91 -4.51 4.63 -5.29
C LEU A 91 -4.51 6.15 -5.19
N LYS A 92 -4.07 6.69 -4.05
CA LYS A 92 -3.88 8.13 -3.82
C LYS A 92 -2.47 8.43 -3.37
N VAL A 93 -1.75 9.26 -4.12
CA VAL A 93 -0.35 9.59 -3.83
C VAL A 93 -0.08 11.09 -3.86
N PRO A 94 -0.75 11.91 -3.01
CA PRO A 94 -0.61 13.35 -3.05
C PRO A 94 0.71 13.82 -2.41
N GLY A 95 1.35 14.81 -3.03
CA GLY A 95 2.55 15.44 -2.48
C GLY A 95 3.79 14.53 -2.42
N CYS A 96 3.81 13.43 -3.18
CA CYS A 96 5.05 12.69 -3.41
C CYS A 96 5.95 13.41 -4.41
N GLY A 97 7.27 13.33 -4.20
CA GLY A 97 8.26 13.85 -5.15
C GLY A 97 8.27 13.06 -6.45
N GLU A 98 8.36 11.73 -6.33
CA GLU A 98 8.21 10.79 -7.45
C GLU A 98 7.21 9.69 -7.09
N ALA A 99 6.35 9.31 -8.06
CA ALA A 99 5.38 8.24 -7.87
C ALA A 99 5.29 7.35 -9.11
N CYS A 100 5.48 6.04 -8.91
CA CYS A 100 5.30 4.99 -9.91
C CYS A 100 4.10 4.12 -9.52
N LEU A 101 3.09 4.03 -10.40
CA LEU A 101 1.86 3.27 -10.15
C LEU A 101 1.64 2.20 -11.24
N GLU A 102 1.54 0.93 -10.85
CA GLU A 102 1.21 -0.17 -11.74
C GLU A 102 0.01 -0.95 -11.22
N VAL A 103 -1.06 -1.05 -12.02
CA VAL A 103 -2.30 -1.75 -11.63
C VAL A 103 -2.76 -2.73 -12.73
N PRO A 104 -1.98 -3.78 -13.03
CA PRO A 104 -2.31 -4.71 -14.10
C PRO A 104 -3.40 -5.70 -13.69
N GLY A 105 -4.33 -5.99 -14.59
CA GLY A 105 -5.32 -7.05 -14.39
C GLY A 105 -6.36 -6.73 -13.31
N CYS A 106 -6.54 -5.46 -12.95
CA CYS A 106 -7.70 -5.03 -12.17
C CYS A 106 -8.91 -4.77 -13.06
N SER A 107 -10.12 -5.08 -12.58
CA SER A 107 -11.34 -4.73 -13.30
C SER A 107 -11.61 -3.22 -13.26
N GLU A 108 -11.41 -2.58 -12.11
CA GLU A 108 -11.50 -1.14 -11.95
C GLU A 108 -10.28 -0.59 -11.22
N ALA A 109 -9.77 0.55 -11.69
CA ALA A 109 -8.61 1.22 -11.11
C ALA A 109 -8.82 2.74 -11.10
N CYS A 110 -8.83 3.33 -9.91
CA CYS A 110 -8.82 4.77 -9.68
C CYS A 110 -7.41 5.18 -9.24
N LEU A 111 -6.79 6.09 -9.99
CA LEU A 111 -5.44 6.58 -9.71
C LEU A 111 -5.53 8.10 -9.54
N ASP A 112 -5.19 8.58 -8.35
CA ASP A 112 -5.01 10.00 -8.07
C ASP A 112 -3.59 10.20 -7.56
N GLY A 113 -2.82 11.10 -8.17
CA GLY A 113 -1.46 11.34 -7.71
C GLY A 113 -1.07 12.79 -7.76
N GLY A 114 -0.05 13.09 -6.96
CA GLY A 114 0.54 14.41 -6.85
C GLY A 114 1.48 14.74 -8.01
N SER A 115 2.01 15.96 -7.97
CA SER A 115 3.00 16.47 -8.90
C SER A 115 4.27 15.62 -8.86
N GLY A 116 4.46 14.71 -9.82
CA GLY A 116 5.60 13.77 -9.82
C GLY A 116 5.31 12.36 -10.37
N MET A 117 4.07 12.08 -10.80
CA MET A 117 3.71 10.80 -11.42
C MET A 117 4.46 10.56 -12.74
N GLN A 118 5.13 9.41 -12.85
CA GLN A 118 5.70 8.85 -14.07
C GLN A 118 4.93 7.59 -14.50
#